data_AF-A0A7S1NIF3-F1
#
_entry.id   AF-A0A7S1NIF3-F1
#
_cell.length_a   1.000
_cell.length_b   1.000
_cell.length_c   1.000
_cell.angle_alpha   90.00
_cell.angle_beta   90.00
_cell.angle_gamma   90.00
#
_symmetry.space_group_name_H-M   'P 1'
#
loop_
_entity.id
_entity.type
_entity.pdbx_description
1 polymer ?
#
loop_
_entity_poly.entity_id
_entity_poly.type
_entity_poly.pdbx_seq_one_letter_code
_entity_poly.pdbx_strand_id
1 'polypeptide(L)'
;CEALVEDLGPQGGIREAVLRVQGRGCLTALAGESGVHRQIQTEKAGKIHTSSATVSVLPEVTGDPAPLAEGDVRVEAFRPAGPGGQAVNRSNSGCRATHLPTGLSASIQEDRSFQVNRRQALQVLARRVQAGAPPQQGGEGRGGAEGQ
;
A
#
# COMPACT_ATOMS: atom_id res chain seq x y z
N CYS A 1 14.85 -16.90 2.77
CA CYS A 1 14.83 -15.55 3.36
C CYS A 1 15.51 -14.64 2.37
N GLU A 2 14.90 -13.49 2.07
CA GLU A 2 15.41 -12.50 1.12
C GLU A 2 15.32 -11.13 1.79
N ALA A 3 16.35 -10.29 1.63
CA ALA A 3 16.32 -8.91 2.11
C ALA A 3 15.70 -8.02 1.03
N LEU A 4 14.67 -7.25 1.41
CA LEU A 4 13.99 -6.33 0.52
C LEU A 4 14.58 -4.91 0.62
N VAL A 5 14.88 -4.48 1.84
CA VAL A 5 15.45 -3.17 2.14
C VAL A 5 16.45 -3.33 3.27
N GLU A 6 17.61 -2.72 3.14
CA GLU A 6 18.63 -2.63 4.19
C GLU A 6 19.15 -1.19 4.24
N ASP A 7 19.00 -0.54 5.40
CA ASP A 7 19.59 0.78 5.69
C ASP A 7 20.77 0.60 6.65
N LEU A 8 21.96 0.98 6.18
CA LEU A 8 23.20 0.81 6.94
C LEU A 8 23.45 2.00 7.85
N GLY A 9 23.87 1.71 9.08
CA GLY A 9 24.23 2.72 10.06
C GLY A 9 25.54 3.45 9.71
N PRO A 10 25.67 4.75 10.07
CA PRO A 10 26.84 5.57 9.74
C PRO A 10 28.16 5.10 10.37
N GLN A 11 28.10 4.25 11.40
CA GLN A 11 29.26 3.70 12.11
C GLN A 11 29.38 2.18 11.92
N GLY A 12 28.64 1.62 10.95
CA GLY A 12 28.43 0.18 10.79
C GLY A 12 27.14 -0.29 11.47
N GLY A 13 26.74 -1.53 11.14
CA GLY A 13 25.47 -2.11 11.59
C GLY A 13 24.28 -1.76 10.69
N ILE A 14 23.11 -2.26 11.07
CA ILE A 14 21.84 -2.08 10.35
C ILE A 14 20.96 -1.16 11.19
N ARG A 15 20.50 -0.06 10.60
CA ARG A 15 19.52 0.83 11.22
C ARG A 15 18.09 0.31 11.03
N GLU A 16 17.79 -0.14 9.81
CA GLU A 16 16.50 -0.71 9.43
C GLU A 16 16.72 -1.82 8.41
N ALA A 17 15.96 -2.92 8.54
CA ALA A 17 15.93 -3.97 7.53
C ALA A 17 14.52 -4.53 7.38
N VAL A 18 14.12 -4.76 6.13
CA VAL A 18 12.87 -5.43 5.77
C VAL A 18 13.22 -6.75 5.11
N LEU A 19 12.77 -7.85 5.71
CA LEU A 19 13.06 -9.20 5.26
C LEU A 19 11.78 -9.92 4.82
N ARG A 20 11.89 -10.66 3.71
CA ARG A 20 10.87 -11.59 3.23
C ARG A 20 11.26 -13.02 3.60
N VAL A 21 10.44 -13.65 4.45
CA VAL A 21 10.66 -15.03 4.88
C VAL A 21 9.61 -15.95 4.26
N GLN A 22 10.03 -16.79 3.34
CA GLN A 22 9.18 -17.80 2.70
C GLN A 22 9.49 -19.18 3.28
N GLY A 23 8.43 -19.95 3.58
CA GLY A 23 8.54 -21.31 4.09
C GLY A 23 7.23 -21.76 4.74
N ARG A 24 7.03 -23.08 4.84
CA ARG A 24 5.84 -23.63 5.50
C ARG A 24 5.84 -23.24 6.98
N GLY A 25 4.81 -22.54 7.44
CA GLY A 25 4.68 -22.14 8.84
C GLY A 25 5.63 -21.03 9.30
N CYS A 26 6.26 -20.27 8.38
CA CYS A 26 7.20 -19.20 8.74
C CYS A 26 6.57 -18.15 9.67
N LEU A 27 5.30 -17.78 9.42
CA LEU A 27 4.56 -16.84 10.25
C LEU A 27 4.42 -17.35 11.68
N THR A 28 4.03 -18.61 11.87
CA THR A 28 3.85 -19.21 13.20
C THR A 28 5.18 -19.30 13.95
N ALA A 29 6.26 -19.64 13.25
CA ALA A 29 7.60 -19.71 13.85
C ALA A 29 8.11 -18.32 14.30
N LEU A 30 7.81 -17.27 13.55
CA LEU A 30 8.28 -15.91 13.82
C LEU A 30 7.30 -15.05 14.63
N ALA A 31 6.05 -15.49 14.82
CA ALA A 31 5.04 -14.74 15.56
C ALA A 31 5.50 -14.35 16.98
N GLY A 32 6.31 -15.21 17.62
CA GLY A 32 6.88 -14.98 18.96
C GLY A 32 8.03 -13.97 19.01
N GLU A 33 8.60 -13.59 17.85
CA GLU A 33 9.73 -12.66 17.77
C GLU A 33 9.28 -11.20 17.69
N SER A 34 7.98 -10.95 17.54
CA SER A 34 7.45 -9.59 17.49
C SER A 34 7.56 -8.91 18.85
N GLY A 35 8.23 -7.76 18.90
CA GLY A 35 8.43 -7.01 20.14
C GLY A 35 9.75 -6.28 20.21
N VAL A 36 10.09 -5.85 21.42
CA VAL A 36 11.34 -5.13 21.71
C VAL A 36 12.37 -6.10 22.28
N HIS A 37 13.46 -6.28 21.55
CA HIS A 37 14.62 -7.08 21.96
C HIS A 37 15.66 -6.17 22.58
N ARG A 38 16.14 -6.51 23.77
CA ARG A 38 17.13 -5.71 24.52
C ARG A 38 18.44 -6.47 24.61
N GLN A 39 19.53 -5.78 24.32
CA GLN A 39 20.88 -6.28 24.50
C GLN A 39 21.62 -5.40 25.52
N ILE A 40 22.30 -6.06 26.46
CA ILE A 40 23.14 -5.39 27.46
C ILE A 40 24.59 -5.76 27.15
N GLN A 41 25.43 -4.76 26.91
CA GLN A 41 26.86 -4.94 26.67
C GLN A 41 27.66 -4.16 27.71
N THR A 42 28.76 -4.76 28.16
CA THR A 42 29.73 -4.11 29.04
C THR A 42 30.92 -3.65 28.21
N GLU A 43 31.18 -2.34 28.18
CA GLU A 43 32.35 -1.79 27.52
C GLU A 43 33.63 -2.18 28.27
N LYS A 44 34.77 -2.19 27.57
CA LYS A 44 36.09 -2.48 28.18
C LYS A 44 36.44 -1.55 29.36
N ALA A 45 35.82 -0.38 29.44
CA ALA A 45 35.96 0.59 30.54
C ALA A 45 35.01 0.34 31.73
N GLY A 46 34.25 -0.76 31.74
CA GLY A 46 33.33 -1.13 32.82
C GLY A 46 31.98 -0.40 32.81
N LYS A 47 31.72 0.45 31.80
CA LYS A 47 30.40 1.07 31.60
C LYS A 47 29.45 0.09 30.93
N ILE A 48 28.20 0.06 31.41
CA ILE A 48 27.13 -0.77 30.85
C ILE A 48 26.36 0.04 29.81
N HIS A 49 26.29 -0.46 28.59
CA HIS A 49 25.46 0.08 27.52
C HIS A 49 24.25 -0.84 27.31
N THR A 50 23.07 -0.24 27.14
CA THR A 50 21.84 -0.96 26.83
C THR A 50 21.35 -0.51 25.47
N SER A 51 21.26 -1.45 24.53
CA SER A 51 20.68 -1.22 23.21
C SER A 51 19.36 -1.97 23.09
N SER A 52 18.46 -1.48 22.26
CA SER A 52 17.18 -2.14 21.96
C SER A 52 16.89 -2.11 20.47
N ALA A 53 16.28 -3.18 19.96
CA ALA A 53 15.78 -3.29 18.61
C ALA A 53 14.30 -3.68 18.63
N THR A 54 13.50 -3.11 17.73
CA THR A 54 12.08 -3.46 17.59
C THR A 54 11.91 -4.35 16.37
N VAL A 55 11.19 -5.45 16.53
CA VAL A 55 10.91 -6.42 15.47
C VAL A 55 9.39 -6.50 15.28
N SER A 56 8.94 -6.41 14.04
CA SER A 56 7.54 -6.56 13.65
C SER A 56 7.42 -7.66 12.60
N VAL A 57 6.61 -8.69 12.86
CA VAL A 57 6.36 -9.79 11.92
C VAL A 57 4.95 -9.66 11.38
N LEU A 58 4.84 -9.52 10.06
CA LEU A 58 3.57 -9.37 9.36
C LEU A 58 3.38 -10.50 8.34
N PRO A 59 2.16 -11.06 8.22
CA PRO A 59 1.86 -11.98 7.14
C PRO A 59 1.93 -11.27 5.79
N GLU A 60 2.63 -11.87 4.84
CA GLU A 60 2.61 -11.40 3.47
C GLU A 60 1.29 -11.85 2.82
N VAL A 61 0.38 -10.91 2.56
CA VAL A 61 -0.87 -11.18 1.85
C VAL A 61 -0.59 -11.17 0.34
N THR A 62 -0.07 -12.29 -0.16
CA THR A 62 0.03 -12.53 -1.60
C THR A 62 -1.25 -13.21 -2.07
N GLY A 63 -2.34 -12.45 -2.13
CA GLY A 63 -3.57 -12.87 -2.79
C GLY A 63 -3.87 -11.89 -3.90
N ASP A 64 -4.04 -12.37 -5.13
CA ASP A 64 -4.90 -11.63 -6.05
C ASP A 64 -6.24 -11.49 -5.34
N PRO A 65 -6.76 -10.27 -5.19
CA PRO A 65 -8.00 -10.09 -4.49
C PRO A 65 -9.06 -10.94 -5.20
N ALA A 66 -9.78 -11.77 -4.43
CA ALA A 66 -10.92 -12.53 -4.93
C ALA A 66 -11.75 -11.64 -5.88
N PRO A 67 -12.08 -12.14 -7.09
CA PRO A 67 -12.80 -11.34 -8.07
C PRO A 67 -14.13 -10.90 -7.46
N LEU A 68 -14.42 -9.60 -7.56
CA LEU A 68 -15.71 -9.07 -7.15
C LEU A 68 -16.80 -9.65 -8.06
N ALA A 69 -17.96 -9.98 -7.49
CA ALA A 69 -19.10 -10.41 -8.28
C ALA A 69 -19.51 -9.29 -9.24
N GLU A 70 -19.74 -9.61 -10.51
CA GLU A 70 -20.07 -8.62 -11.53
C GLU A 70 -21.37 -7.86 -11.23
N GLY A 71 -22.28 -8.44 -10.44
CA GLY A 71 -23.52 -7.79 -9.99
C GLY A 71 -23.34 -6.75 -8.88
N ASP A 72 -22.23 -6.79 -8.14
CA ASP A 72 -22.00 -5.92 -6.99
C ASP A 72 -21.16 -4.68 -7.33
N VAL A 73 -20.71 -4.56 -8.58
CA VAL A 73 -19.82 -3.48 -9.02
C VAL A 73 -20.46 -2.62 -10.10
N ARG A 74 -20.57 -1.33 -9.83
CA ARG A 74 -20.94 -0.31 -10.81
C ARG A 74 -19.69 0.31 -11.42
N VAL A 75 -19.54 0.22 -12.74
CA VAL A 75 -18.42 0.82 -13.48
C VAL A 75 -18.93 2.04 -14.26
N GLU A 76 -18.32 3.19 -14.04
CA GLU A 76 -18.66 4.46 -14.68
C GLU A 76 -17.44 5.01 -15.41
N ALA A 77 -17.60 5.36 -16.69
CA ALA A 77 -16.58 6.06 -17.45
C ALA A 77 -16.71 7.57 -17.21
N PHE A 78 -15.60 8.24 -16.93
CA PHE A 78 -15.57 9.69 -16.76
C PHE A 78 -14.38 10.31 -17.50
N ARG A 79 -14.48 11.61 -17.76
CA ARG A 79 -13.38 12.37 -18.38
C ARG A 79 -12.36 12.71 -17.30
N PRO A 80 -11.08 12.34 -17.46
CA PRO A 80 -10.04 12.70 -16.50
C PRO A 80 -10.01 14.21 -16.29
N ALA A 81 -10.05 14.65 -15.03
CA ALA A 81 -9.92 16.05 -14.67
C ALA A 81 -8.47 16.33 -14.24
N GLY A 82 -7.80 17.29 -14.90
CA GLY A 82 -6.45 17.71 -14.57
C GLY A 82 -5.82 18.59 -15.65
N PRO A 83 -4.68 19.25 -15.38
CA PRO A 83 -3.92 20.02 -16.36
C PRO A 83 -3.21 19.09 -17.36
N GLY A 84 -4.01 18.37 -18.15
CA GLY A 84 -3.54 17.54 -19.26
C GLY A 84 -3.82 18.23 -20.58
N GLY A 85 -2.90 18.09 -21.55
CA GLY A 85 -3.07 18.65 -22.89
C GLY A 85 -4.33 18.17 -23.63
N GLN A 86 -4.58 18.71 -24.83
CA GLN A 86 -5.80 18.46 -25.62
C GLN A 86 -6.18 16.98 -25.81
N ALA A 87 -5.20 16.07 -25.79
CA ALA A 87 -5.41 14.62 -25.92
C ALA A 87 -6.04 13.97 -24.67
N VAL A 88 -5.76 14.50 -23.48
CA VAL A 88 -6.26 13.94 -22.20
C VAL A 88 -7.71 14.38 -21.96
N ASN A 89 -8.05 15.63 -22.29
CA ASN A 89 -9.37 16.21 -22.03
C ASN A 89 -10.48 15.70 -22.98
N ARG A 90 -10.11 15.04 -24.09
CA ARG A 90 -11.05 14.58 -25.11
C ARG A 90 -11.36 13.07 -25.03
N SER A 91 -10.55 12.31 -24.30
CA SER A 91 -10.72 10.86 -24.17
C SER A 91 -11.50 10.51 -22.89
N ASN A 92 -12.52 9.65 -23.01
CA ASN A 92 -13.27 9.11 -21.86
C ASN A 92 -12.51 7.92 -21.25
N SER A 93 -11.20 8.05 -21.04
CA SER A 93 -10.36 6.94 -20.56
C SER A 93 -10.50 6.68 -19.06
N GLY A 94 -10.96 7.65 -18.27
CA GLY A 94 -11.12 7.52 -16.82
C GLY A 94 -12.20 6.50 -16.45
N CYS A 95 -11.90 5.64 -15.48
CA CYS A 95 -12.81 4.60 -14.99
C CYS A 95 -12.99 4.72 -13.48
N ARG A 96 -14.24 4.79 -13.02
CA ARG A 96 -14.63 4.71 -11.61
C ARG A 96 -15.38 3.40 -11.37
N ALA A 97 -14.89 2.58 -10.46
CA ALA A 97 -15.56 1.36 -10.02
C ALA A 97 -16.07 1.55 -8.59
N THR A 98 -17.34 1.24 -8.35
CA THR A 98 -18.01 1.39 -7.05
C THR A 98 -18.61 0.05 -6.63
N HIS A 99 -18.29 -0.40 -5.43
CA HIS A 99 -18.87 -1.60 -4.83
C HIS A 99 -20.17 -1.21 -4.13
N LEU A 100 -21.31 -1.70 -4.64
CA LEU A 100 -22.65 -1.34 -4.18
C LEU A 100 -22.90 -1.68 -2.69
N PRO A 101 -22.55 -2.86 -2.18
CA PRO A 101 -22.92 -3.21 -0.80
C PRO A 101 -22.03 -2.52 0.25
N THR A 102 -20.79 -2.13 -0.08
CA THR A 102 -19.89 -1.44 0.88
C THR A 102 -19.82 0.07 0.66
N GLY A 103 -20.29 0.59 -0.47
CA GLY A 103 -20.16 2.00 -0.84
C GLY A 103 -18.72 2.45 -1.14
N LEU A 104 -17.76 1.52 -1.23
CA LEU A 104 -16.38 1.84 -1.56
C LEU A 104 -16.26 2.14 -3.06
N SER A 105 -15.45 3.14 -3.41
CA SER A 105 -15.17 3.47 -4.80
C SER A 105 -13.67 3.59 -5.06
N ALA A 106 -13.26 3.33 -6.30
CA ALA A 106 -11.90 3.50 -6.79
C ALA A 106 -11.94 4.12 -8.19
N SER A 107 -11.15 5.16 -8.43
CA SER A 107 -11.05 5.85 -9.72
C SER A 107 -9.62 5.79 -10.24
N ILE A 108 -9.46 5.35 -11.49
CA ILE A 108 -8.18 5.23 -12.18
C ILE A 108 -8.25 5.96 -13.52
N GLN A 109 -7.19 6.71 -13.84
CA GLN A 109 -7.06 7.49 -15.07
C GLN A 109 -5.63 7.50 -15.63
N GLU A 110 -4.80 6.52 -15.27
CA GLU A 110 -3.37 6.45 -15.62
C GLU A 110 -3.16 6.14 -17.11
N ASP A 111 -3.92 5.18 -17.65
CA ASP A 111 -3.76 4.75 -19.04
C ASP A 111 -4.71 5.49 -20.01
N ARG A 112 -4.31 5.50 -21.29
CA ARG A 112 -5.13 6.03 -22.39
C ARG A 112 -6.30 5.11 -22.77
N SER A 113 -6.27 3.85 -22.33
CA SER A 113 -7.28 2.82 -22.67
C SER A 113 -8.23 2.58 -21.51
N PHE A 114 -9.54 2.71 -21.79
CA PHE A 114 -10.60 2.42 -20.82
C PHE A 114 -10.53 0.97 -20.29
N GLN A 115 -10.21 -0.02 -21.13
CA GLN A 115 -10.15 -1.43 -20.72
C GLN A 115 -9.03 -1.69 -19.70
N VAL A 116 -7.90 -1.01 -19.86
CA VAL A 116 -6.76 -1.12 -18.94
C VAL A 116 -7.11 -0.47 -17.59
N ASN A 117 -7.68 0.73 -17.63
CA ASN A 117 -8.16 1.44 -16.44
C ASN A 117 -9.28 0.67 -15.71
N ARG A 118 -10.20 0.02 -16.44
CA ARG A 118 -11.24 -0.84 -15.85
C ARG A 118 -10.63 -1.98 -15.06
N ARG A 119 -9.66 -2.70 -15.62
CA ARG A 119 -8.97 -3.80 -14.94
C ARG A 119 -8.26 -3.32 -13.67
N GLN A 120 -7.52 -2.22 -13.75
CA GLN A 120 -6.81 -1.64 -12.62
C GLN A 120 -7.79 -1.16 -11.53
N ALA A 121 -8.88 -0.48 -11.92
CA ALA A 121 -9.89 0.00 -10.98
C ALA A 121 -10.56 -1.17 -10.23
N LEU A 122 -10.87 -2.26 -10.91
CA LEU A 122 -11.42 -3.47 -10.29
C LEU A 122 -10.44 -4.13 -9.32
N GLN A 123 -9.16 -4.23 -9.68
CA GLN A 123 -8.12 -4.77 -8.80
C GLN A 123 -7.95 -3.92 -7.53
N VAL A 124 -7.91 -2.59 -7.68
CA VAL A 124 -7.80 -1.66 -6.54
C VAL A 124 -9.04 -1.72 -5.66
N LEU A 125 -10.24 -1.76 -6.26
CA LEU A 125 -11.49 -1.87 -5.53
C LEU A 125 -11.56 -3.18 -4.73
N ALA A 126 -11.16 -4.30 -5.34
CA ALA A 126 -11.20 -5.61 -4.68
C ALA A 126 -10.23 -5.69 -3.49
N ARG A 127 -9.03 -5.09 -3.60
CA ARG A 127 -8.11 -4.93 -2.46
C ARG A 127 -8.69 -4.08 -1.35
N ARG A 128 -9.37 -2.97 -1.69
CA ARG A 128 -10.00 -2.07 -0.70
C ARG A 128 -11.14 -2.76 0.06
N VAL A 129 -11.97 -3.51 -0.65
CA VAL A 129 -13.08 -4.29 -0.05
C VAL A 129 -12.53 -5.32 0.93
N GLN A 130 -11.45 -6.03 0.59
CA GLN A 130 -10.84 -7.04 1.46
C GLN A 130 -10.11 -6.45 2.66
N ALA A 131 -9.45 -5.31 2.48
CA ALA A 131 -8.75 -4.62 3.56
C ALA A 131 -9.71 -3.97 4.57
N GLY A 132 -11.02 -3.88 4.28
CA GLY A 132 -11.98 -3.17 5.12
C GLY A 132 -11.66 -1.67 5.25
N ALA A 133 -10.98 -1.09 4.25
CA ALA A 133 -10.54 0.29 4.31
C ALA A 133 -11.75 1.24 4.32
N PRO A 134 -11.71 2.35 5.11
CA PRO A 134 -12.79 3.32 5.12
C PRO A 134 -12.98 3.94 3.73
N PRO A 135 -14.20 4.34 3.35
CA PRO A 135 -14.45 5.03 2.09
C PRO A 135 -13.60 6.30 2.05
N GLN A 136 -12.59 6.31 1.17
CA GLN A 136 -11.89 7.55 0.86
C GLN A 136 -12.87 8.42 0.10
N GLN A 137 -13.43 9.41 0.79
CA GLN A 137 -14.04 10.56 0.16
C GLN A 137 -12.93 11.21 -0.67
N GLY A 138 -13.07 11.12 -2.00
CA GLY A 138 -12.09 11.68 -2.92
C GLY A 138 -11.85 13.14 -2.53
N GLY A 139 -10.61 13.47 -2.19
CA GLY A 139 -10.20 14.84 -2.01
C GLY A 139 -10.50 15.58 -3.32
N GLU A 140 -11.56 16.39 -3.30
CA GLU A 140 -11.68 17.53 -4.19
C GLU A 140 -10.36 18.29 -4.12
N GLY A 141 -9.81 18.58 -5.30
CA GLY A 141 -8.54 19.25 -5.43
C GLY A 141 -8.51 20.49 -4.55
N ARG A 142 -7.40 20.66 -3.81
CA ARG A 142 -6.94 21.98 -3.40
C ARG A 142 -6.64 22.77 -4.68
N GLY A 143 -7.69 23.28 -5.32
CA GLY A 143 -7.58 24.31 -6.33
C GLY A 143 -7.05 25.55 -5.65
N GLY A 144 -5.82 25.94 -6.00
CA GLY A 144 -5.28 27.24 -5.66
C GLY A 144 -6.23 28.30 -6.21
N ALA A 145 -6.80 29.09 -5.32
CA ALA A 145 -7.35 30.39 -5.67
C ALA A 145 -6.25 31.42 -5.39
N GLU A 146 -5.54 31.80 -6.45
CA GLU A 146 -4.89 33.10 -6.53
C GLU A 146 -5.95 34.18 -6.30
N GLY A 147 -5.60 35.20 -5.51
CA GLY A 147 -6.49 36.32 -5.24
C GLY A 147 -5.78 37.48 -4.56
N GLN A 148 -4.96 38.19 -5.34
CA GLN A 148 -4.95 39.66 -5.56
C GLN A 148 -3.58 40.13 -6.05
#